data_AF-A0A848IJ16-F1
#
_entry.id   AF-A0A848IJ16-F1
#
_cell.length_a   1.000
_cell.length_b   1.000
_cell.length_c   1.000
_cell.angle_alpha   90.00
_cell.angle_beta   90.00
_cell.angle_gamma   90.00
#
_symmetry.space_group_name_H-M   'P 1'
#
loop_
_entity.id
_entity.type
_entity.pdbx_description
1 polymer ?
#
loop_
_entity_poly.entity_id
_entity_poly.type
_entity_poly.pdbx_seq_one_letter_code
_entity_poly.pdbx_strand_id
1 'polypeptide(L)' 'MNARGFVTISMHELERVKIIEAVVEHRLKVFQAAERLQLCERQVNRLVHRYQAGG' A
#
# COMPACT_ATOMS: atom_id res chain seq x y z
N MET A 1 11.89 -24.07 -11.22
CA MET A 1 12.09 -24.16 -9.75
C MET A 1 11.62 -22.84 -9.15
N ASN A 2 10.47 -22.82 -8.45
CA ASN A 2 10.00 -21.62 -7.77
C ASN A 2 10.64 -21.58 -6.38
N ALA A 3 11.77 -20.90 -6.24
CA ALA A 3 12.39 -20.65 -4.95
C ALA A 3 11.45 -19.75 -4.13
N ARG A 4 10.76 -20.32 -3.15
CA ARG A 4 10.00 -19.53 -2.18
C ARG A 4 11.01 -18.85 -1.25
N GLY A 5 11.26 -17.56 -1.50
CA GLY A 5 11.99 -16.69 -0.59
C GLY A 5 11.05 -16.15 0.50
N PHE A 6 11.58 -15.95 1.70
CA PHE A 6 10.88 -15.24 2.77
C PHE A 6 11.35 -13.78 2.78
N VAL A 7 10.40 -12.85 2.93
CA VAL A 7 10.69 -11.43 3.14
C VAL A 7 10.23 -11.06 4.53
N THR A 8 11.11 -10.46 5.33
CA THR A 8 10.75 -9.89 6.63
C THR A 8 10.24 -8.47 6.43
N ILE A 9 9.06 -8.17 6.94
CA ILE A 9 8.47 -6.82 6.95
C ILE A 9 7.99 -6.52 8.37
N SER A 10 8.02 -5.24 8.76
CA SER A 10 7.38 -4.80 9.98
C SER A 10 5.85 -4.87 9.87
N MET A 11 5.16 -4.95 11.01
CA MET A 11 3.70 -4.88 11.05
C MET A 11 3.16 -3.56 10.47
N HIS A 12 3.90 -2.46 10.63
CA HIS A 12 3.53 -1.16 10.08
C HIS A 12 3.69 -1.09 8.54
N GLU A 13 4.73 -1.73 8.00
CA GLU A 13 4.86 -1.89 6.55
C GLU A 13 3.74 -2.75 5.97
N LEU A 14 3.37 -3.84 6.66
CA LEU A 14 2.24 -4.67 6.26
C LEU A 14 0.92 -3.90 6.28
N GLU A 15 0.65 -3.12 7.33
CA GLU A 15 -0.55 -2.29 7.44
C GLU A 15 -0.63 -1.27 6.29
N ARG A 16 0.49 -0.63 5.96
CA ARG A 16 0.55 0.30 4.83
C ARG A 16 0.20 -0.36 3.50
N VAL A 17 0.71 -1.56 3.24
CA VAL A 17 0.35 -2.32 2.03
C VAL A 17 -1.14 -2.60 1.99
N LYS A 18 -1.75 -3.04 3.10
CA LYS A 18 -3.20 -3.29 3.18
C LYS A 18 -4.05 -2.03 2.97
N ILE A 19 -3.60 -0.89 3.48
CA ILE A 19 -4.28 0.39 3.26
C ILE A 19 -4.25 0.77 1.78
N ILE A 20 -3.09 0.62 1.12
CA ILE A 20 -2.96 0.91 -0.32
C ILE A 20 -3.78 -0.07 -1.17
N GLU A 21 -3.77 -1.36 -0.84
CA GLU A 21 -4.62 -2.38 -1.47
C GLU A 21 -6.11 -2.00 -1.36
N ALA A 22 -6.58 -1.58 -0.18
CA ALA A 22 -7.97 -1.16 0.00
C ALA A 22 -8.34 0.08 -0.86
N VAL A 23 -7.39 0.96 -1.16
CA VAL A 23 -7.61 2.08 -2.10
C VAL A 23 -7.72 1.57 -3.54
N VAL A 24 -6.83 0.66 -3.95
CA VAL A 24 -6.83 0.05 -5.28
C VAL A 24 -8.12 -0.72 -5.53
N GLU A 25 -8.61 -1.45 -4.54
CA GLU A 25 -9.89 -2.17 -4.59
C GLU A 25 -11.12 -1.27 -4.39
N HIS A 26 -10.93 0.06 -4.35
CA HIS A 26 -11.98 1.05 -4.17
C HIS A 26 -12.79 0.92 -2.86
N ARG A 27 -12.27 0.20 -1.86
CA ARG A 27 -12.85 0.04 -0.51
C ARG A 27 -12.49 1.20 0.42
N LEU A 28 -11.51 2.02 0.05
CA LEU A 28 -11.05 3.18 0.82
C LEU A 28 -10.77 4.37 -0.12
N LYS A 29 -11.15 5.59 0.27
CA LYS A 29 -10.82 6.80 -0.51
C LYS A 29 -9.37 7.23 -0.25
N VAL A 30 -8.75 7.90 -1.23
CA VAL A 30 -7.36 8.37 -1.15
C VAL A 30 -7.14 9.30 0.04
N PHE A 31 -8.03 10.25 0.29
CA PHE A 31 -7.91 11.16 1.44
C PHE A 31 -7.95 10.41 2.79
N GLN A 32 -8.78 9.37 2.90
CA GLN A 32 -8.86 8.55 4.13
C GLN A 32 -7.57 7.74 4.34
N ALA A 33 -6.97 7.25 3.25
CA ALA A 33 -5.68 6.58 3.32
C ALA A 33 -4.56 7.57 3.68
N ALA A 34 -4.60 8.80 3.17
CA ALA A 34 -3.66 9.87 3.50
C ALA A 34 -3.66 10.19 5.00
N GLU A 35 -4.85 10.33 5.60
CA GLU A 35 -5.00 10.52 7.05
C GLU A 35 -4.43 9.34 7.86
N ARG A 36 -4.79 8.11 7.51
CA ARG A 36 -4.33 6.91 8.22
C ARG A 36 -2.83 6.67 8.11
N LEU A 37 -2.25 6.98 6.96
CA LEU A 37 -0.82 6.82 6.70
C LEU A 37 0.01 8.03 7.13
N GLN A 38 -0.64 9.13 7.53
CA GLN A 38 0.02 10.41 7.81
C GLN A 38 0.88 10.89 6.62
N LEU A 39 0.34 10.75 5.41
CA LEU A 39 0.98 11.13 4.15
C LEU A 39 0.11 12.16 3.41
N CYS A 40 0.68 12.89 2.46
CA CYS A 40 -0.15 13.66 1.54
C CYS A 40 -0.76 12.75 0.46
N GLU A 41 -1.91 13.16 -0.10
CA GLU A 41 -2.60 12.39 -1.14
C GLU A 41 -1.70 12.09 -2.36
N ARG A 42 -0.77 12.98 -2.70
CA ARG A 42 0.22 12.74 -3.76
C ARG A 42 1.13 11.55 -3.45
N GLN A 43 1.59 11.41 -2.21
CA GLN A 43 2.40 10.26 -1.79
C GLN A 43 1.57 8.98 -1.84
N VAL A 44 0.31 9.03 -1.40
CA VAL A 44 -0.62 7.89 -1.48
C VAL A 44 -0.84 7.48 -2.94
N ASN A 45 -1.15 8.42 -3.84
CA ASN A 45 -1.31 8.14 -5.27
C ASN A 45 -0.05 7.52 -5.88
N ARG A 46 1.15 7.97 -5.49
CA ARG A 46 2.41 7.32 -5.93
C ARG A 46 2.52 5.88 -5.44
N LEU A 47 2.09 5.58 -4.23
CA LEU A 47 2.08 4.21 -3.69
C LEU A 47 1.04 3.34 -4.38
N VAL A 48 -0.15 3.87 -4.67
CA VAL A 48 -1.21 3.20 -5.45
C VAL A 48 -0.69 2.82 -6.83
N HIS A 49 -0.09 3.76 -7.57
CA HIS A 49 0.50 3.47 -8.87
C HIS A 49 1.61 2.41 -8.81
N ARG A 50 2.47 2.46 -7.78
CA ARG A 50 3.50 1.44 -7.58
C ARG A 50 2.90 0.06 -7.31
N TYR A 51 1.91 -0.02 -6.43
CA TYR A 51 1.21 -1.26 -6.12
C TYR A 51 0.58 -1.87 -7.38
N GLN A 52 -0.10 -1.06 -8.21
CA GLN A 52 -0.70 -1.50 -9.46
C GLN A 52 0.33 -1.96 -10.51
N ALA A 53 1.54 -1.40 -10.47
CA ALA A 53 2.65 -1.81 -11.33
C ALA A 53 3.34 -3.12 -10.87
N GLY A 54 2.90 -3.73 -9.77
CA GLY A 54 3.46 -4.97 -9.23
C GLY A 54 4.44 -4.81 -8.07
N GLY A 55 4.61 -3.59 -7.54
CA GLY A 55 5.51 -3.28 -6.42
C GLY A 55 6.87 -2.75 -6.84
#